data_AF-A0A7S4ES39-F1
#
_entry.id   AF-A0A7S4ES39-F1
#
_cell.length_a   1.000
_cell.length_b   1.000
_cell.length_c   1.000
_cell.angle_alpha   90.00
_cell.angle_beta   90.00
_cell.angle_gamma   90.00
#
_symmetry.space_group_name_H-M   'P 1'
#
loop_
_entity.id
_entity.type
_entity.pdbx_description
1 polymer ?
#
loop_
_entity_poly.entity_id
_entity_poly.type
_entity_poly.pdbx_seq_one_letter_code
_entity_poly.pdbx_strand_id
1 'polypeptide(L)'
;DAAELEGEAPPRRLKLLYEHEEKGPVMSLASIQGLLLAGVGSKLSIYSYAGANLLPVGFFNVGFHIASIATLKNYVLVGDLHRGLHLLKWHDRTFHLVSQFTSTGSTYACDFIMDETAALHFVLAEEESRLRIFGFSRQDSESGDGAFLLP
;
A
#
# COMPACT_ATOMS: atom_id res chain seq x y z
N ASP A 1 17.10 48.44 10.17
CA ASP A 1 16.60 47.68 11.33
C ASP A 1 16.25 46.29 10.86
N ALA A 2 17.16 45.34 11.10
CA ALA A 2 17.08 43.95 10.63
C ALA A 2 17.17 43.00 11.83
N ALA A 3 16.53 43.39 12.94
CA ALA A 3 16.63 42.74 14.24
C ALA A 3 15.26 42.25 14.77
N GLU A 4 14.31 41.97 13.90
CA GLU A 4 13.08 41.27 14.26
C GLU A 4 12.78 40.26 13.15
N LEU A 5 12.90 38.96 13.46
CA LEU A 5 12.15 37.82 12.89
C LEU A 5 12.84 36.45 13.11
N GLU A 6 13.78 36.31 14.04
CA GLU A 6 14.17 34.99 14.57
C GLU A 6 13.45 34.70 15.89
N GLY A 7 12.12 34.64 15.85
CA GLY A 7 11.33 34.07 16.94
C GLY A 7 11.42 32.54 16.89
N GLU A 8 11.82 31.92 17.99
CA GLU A 8 11.85 30.45 18.13
C GLU A 8 10.46 29.88 17.80
N ALA A 9 10.40 28.92 16.86
CA ALA A 9 9.13 28.33 16.46
C ALA A 9 8.44 27.70 17.69
N PRO A 10 7.11 27.87 17.86
CA PRO A 10 6.42 27.38 19.04
C PRO A 10 6.63 25.87 19.22
N PRO A 11 6.66 25.37 20.47
CA PRO A 11 6.92 23.98 20.75
C PRO A 11 5.88 23.09 20.07
N ARG A 12 6.37 22.19 19.21
CA ARG A 12 5.52 21.22 18.49
C ARG A 12 5.07 20.15 19.46
N ARG A 13 3.76 20.05 19.68
CA ARG A 13 3.15 19.02 20.53
C ARG A 13 2.33 18.07 19.67
N LEU A 14 2.49 16.77 19.89
CA LEU A 14 1.58 15.78 19.33
C LEU A 14 0.22 15.92 19.99
N LYS A 15 -0.84 15.93 19.18
CA LYS A 15 -2.22 15.89 19.64
C LYS A 15 -2.84 14.59 19.14
N LEU A 16 -3.40 13.81 20.06
CA LEU A 16 -4.22 12.67 19.69
C LEU A 16 -5.49 13.19 19.01
N LEU A 17 -5.66 12.85 17.73
CA LEU A 17 -6.83 13.23 16.92
C LEU A 17 -7.88 12.13 16.86
N TYR A 18 -7.44 10.88 16.88
CA TYR A 18 -8.28 9.69 16.77
C TYR A 18 -7.58 8.50 17.42
N GLU A 19 -8.36 7.65 18.08
CA GLU A 19 -7.94 6.37 18.64
C GLU A 19 -9.10 5.38 18.52
N HIS A 20 -8.82 4.16 18.10
CA HIS A 20 -9.81 3.10 17.99
C HIS A 20 -9.12 1.73 18.02
N GLU A 21 -9.71 0.80 18.75
CA GLU A 21 -9.25 -0.58 18.82
C GLU A 21 -9.78 -1.39 17.63
N GLU A 22 -8.87 -1.90 16.79
CA GLU A 22 -9.23 -2.77 15.67
C GLU A 22 -9.38 -4.22 16.10
N LYS A 23 -10.24 -4.98 15.40
CA LYS A 23 -10.51 -6.41 15.70
C LYS A 23 -9.38 -7.36 15.30
N GLY A 24 -8.27 -6.82 14.81
CA GLY A 24 -7.10 -7.55 14.38
C GLY A 24 -5.86 -6.66 14.43
N PRO A 25 -4.67 -7.24 14.27
CA PRO A 25 -3.44 -6.48 14.30
C PRO A 25 -3.38 -5.50 13.13
N VAL A 26 -3.17 -4.22 13.42
CA VAL A 26 -2.86 -3.19 12.42
C VAL A 26 -1.38 -3.29 12.11
N MET A 27 -1.04 -3.81 10.93
CA MET A 27 0.32 -4.19 10.56
C MET A 27 0.98 -3.21 9.60
N SER A 28 0.17 -2.50 8.83
CA SER A 28 0.64 -1.55 7.82
C SER A 28 -0.37 -0.43 7.66
N LEU A 29 0.13 0.77 7.40
CA LEU A 29 -0.66 1.96 7.12
C LEU A 29 -0.11 2.63 5.88
N ALA A 30 -0.98 3.19 5.05
CA ALA A 30 -0.62 4.02 3.91
C ALA A 30 -1.70 5.06 3.67
N SER A 31 -1.50 5.93 2.68
CA SER A 31 -2.53 6.88 2.27
C SER A 31 -2.74 6.84 0.76
N ILE A 32 -3.99 7.00 0.32
CA ILE A 32 -4.35 7.04 -1.10
C ILE A 32 -5.40 8.12 -1.31
N GLN A 33 -5.09 9.12 -2.14
CA GLN A 33 -6.03 10.20 -2.46
C GLN A 33 -6.68 10.88 -1.24
N GLY A 34 -5.90 11.10 -0.17
CA GLY A 34 -6.40 11.71 1.08
C GLY A 34 -7.21 10.76 1.98
N LEU A 35 -7.31 9.48 1.64
CA LEU A 35 -7.89 8.41 2.45
C LEU A 35 -6.78 7.64 3.18
N LEU A 36 -7.10 7.10 4.35
CA LEU A 36 -6.22 6.23 5.12
C LEU A 36 -6.45 4.77 4.71
N LEU A 37 -5.37 4.06 4.38
CA LEU A 37 -5.35 2.61 4.25
C LEU A 37 -4.79 1.99 5.52
N ALA A 38 -5.41 0.90 5.96
CA ALA A 38 -4.91 0.10 7.06
C ALA A 38 -4.97 -1.40 6.72
N GLY A 39 -3.83 -2.08 6.82
CA GLY A 39 -3.76 -3.54 6.77
C GLY A 39 -4.06 -4.10 8.16
N VAL A 40 -5.27 -4.63 8.33
CA VAL A 40 -5.76 -5.22 9.59
C VAL A 40 -5.86 -6.74 9.41
N GLY A 41 -4.84 -7.48 9.85
CA GLY A 41 -4.72 -8.91 9.55
C GLY A 41 -4.77 -9.18 8.04
N SER A 42 -5.78 -9.91 7.56
CA SER A 42 -5.98 -10.23 6.12
C SER A 42 -6.80 -9.18 5.35
N LYS A 43 -7.24 -8.11 6.02
CA LYS A 43 -8.19 -7.13 5.49
C LYS A 43 -7.51 -5.78 5.26
N LEU A 44 -7.50 -5.33 4.02
CA LEU A 44 -7.14 -3.95 3.67
C LEU A 44 -8.39 -3.10 3.85
N SER A 45 -8.43 -2.28 4.90
CA SER A 45 -9.51 -1.32 5.15
C SER A 45 -9.13 0.06 4.63
N ILE A 46 -10.10 0.80 4.08
CA ILE A 46 -9.92 2.20 3.67
C ILE A 46 -10.91 3.12 4.39
N TYR A 47 -10.40 4.22 4.92
CA TYR A 47 -11.13 5.16 5.76
C TYR A 47 -11.01 6.60 5.26
N SER A 48 -12.08 7.38 5.46
CA SER A 48 -12.08 8.82 5.30
C SER A 48 -12.06 9.49 6.66
N TYR A 49 -11.20 10.49 6.86
CA TYR A 49 -11.16 11.25 8.10
C TYR A 49 -12.17 12.39 8.07
N ALA A 50 -13.15 12.33 8.97
CA ALA A 50 -14.21 13.33 9.12
C ALA A 50 -13.99 14.20 10.37
N GLY A 51 -12.76 14.70 10.55
CA GLY A 51 -12.41 15.69 11.58
C GLY A 51 -12.24 15.15 13.00
N ALA A 52 -13.07 14.18 13.42
CA ALA A 52 -12.95 13.50 14.72
C ALA A 52 -13.07 11.97 14.63
N ASN A 53 -13.48 11.45 13.47
CA ASN A 53 -13.75 10.03 13.27
C ASN A 53 -13.16 9.54 11.95
N LEU A 54 -12.75 8.27 11.92
CA LEU A 54 -12.51 7.54 10.68
C LEU A 54 -13.80 6.84 10.24
N LEU A 55 -14.33 7.26 9.09
CA LEU A 55 -15.50 6.62 8.48
C LEU A 55 -15.05 5.53 7.51
N PRO A 56 -15.55 4.29 7.63
CA PRO A 56 -15.20 3.23 6.69
C PRO A 56 -15.72 3.57 5.29
N VAL A 57 -14.85 3.44 4.30
CA VAL A 57 -15.17 3.70 2.89
C VAL A 57 -15.27 2.40 2.10
N GLY A 58 -14.47 1.39 2.43
CA GLY A 58 -14.46 0.09 1.76
C GLY A 58 -13.43 -0.85 2.35
N PHE A 59 -13.29 -2.04 1.74
CA PHE A 59 -12.25 -2.99 2.10
C PHE A 59 -11.92 -3.97 0.96
N PHE A 60 -10.78 -4.66 1.08
CA PHE A 60 -10.38 -5.78 0.25
C PHE A 60 -9.76 -6.88 1.12
N ASN A 61 -9.94 -8.16 0.78
CA ASN A 61 -9.34 -9.28 1.49
C ASN A 61 -8.20 -9.87 0.66
N VAL A 62 -6.98 -9.87 1.20
CA VAL A 62 -5.78 -10.38 0.49
C VAL A 62 -5.59 -11.89 0.62
N GLY A 63 -6.24 -12.50 1.61
CA GLY A 63 -6.27 -13.95 1.79
C GLY A 63 -5.63 -14.40 3.11
N PHE A 64 -4.42 -13.93 3.43
CA PHE A 64 -3.72 -14.36 4.65
C PHE A 64 -3.37 -13.21 5.60
N HIS A 65 -2.37 -12.38 5.29
CA HIS A 65 -1.93 -11.35 6.22
C HIS A 65 -1.16 -10.23 5.51
N ILE A 66 -1.55 -8.98 5.73
CA ILE A 66 -0.94 -7.84 5.05
C ILE A 66 0.35 -7.44 5.76
N ALA A 67 1.48 -7.77 5.15
CA ALA A 67 2.81 -7.41 5.64
C ALA A 67 3.20 -5.98 5.24
N SER A 68 2.84 -5.55 4.03
CA SER A 68 3.27 -4.26 3.48
C SER A 68 2.22 -3.66 2.54
N ILE A 69 2.16 -2.33 2.50
CA ILE A 69 1.30 -1.56 1.61
C ILE A 69 2.15 -0.43 1.01
N ALA A 70 2.19 -0.35 -0.31
CA ALA A 70 2.68 0.80 -1.05
C ALA A 70 1.56 1.40 -1.90
N THR A 71 1.62 2.70 -2.17
CA THR A 71 0.59 3.41 -2.94
C THR A 71 1.20 4.30 -4.00
N LEU A 72 0.62 4.28 -5.20
CA LEU A 72 1.02 5.18 -6.30
C LEU A 72 -0.22 5.67 -7.06
N LYS A 73 -0.48 6.98 -7.02
CA LYS A 73 -1.69 7.60 -7.58
C LYS A 73 -2.97 6.96 -7.01
N ASN A 74 -3.59 6.08 -7.80
CA ASN A 74 -4.78 5.33 -7.43
C ASN A 74 -4.55 3.81 -7.41
N TYR A 75 -3.29 3.38 -7.41
CA TYR A 75 -2.91 1.98 -7.25
C TYR A 75 -2.42 1.72 -5.83
N VAL A 76 -2.72 0.52 -5.34
CA VAL A 76 -2.23 -0.01 -4.07
C VAL A 76 -1.52 -1.32 -4.37
N LEU A 77 -0.26 -1.41 -4.01
CA LEU A 77 0.49 -2.66 -4.02
C LEU A 77 0.45 -3.22 -2.61
N VAL A 78 -0.04 -4.45 -2.48
CA VAL A 78 -0.18 -5.12 -1.18
C VAL A 78 0.69 -6.36 -1.17
N GLY A 79 1.63 -6.40 -0.23
CA GLY A 79 2.40 -7.59 0.10
C GLY A 79 1.64 -8.43 1.12
N ASP A 80 1.12 -9.58 0.69
CA ASP A 80 0.56 -10.60 1.58
C ASP A 80 1.68 -11.56 2.00
N LEU A 81 1.86 -11.72 3.31
CA LEU A 81 2.93 -12.49 3.95
C LEU A 81 3.10 -13.89 3.33
N HIS A 82 2.04 -14.57 2.88
CA HIS A 82 2.13 -15.91 2.28
C HIS A 82 1.50 -16.01 0.88
N ARG A 83 0.96 -14.92 0.33
CA ARG A 83 0.33 -14.91 -1.01
C ARG A 83 1.09 -14.07 -2.03
N GLY A 84 2.15 -13.36 -1.66
CA GLY A 84 2.96 -12.56 -2.57
C GLY A 84 2.38 -11.16 -2.77
N LEU A 85 2.20 -10.73 -4.02
CA LEU A 85 1.75 -9.38 -4.36
C LEU A 85 0.32 -9.36 -4.89
N HIS A 86 -0.43 -8.35 -4.47
CA HIS A 86 -1.67 -7.93 -5.11
C HIS A 86 -1.52 -6.48 -5.60
N LEU A 87 -1.64 -6.26 -6.90
CA LEU A 87 -1.78 -4.92 -7.47
C LEU A 87 -3.26 -4.58 -7.57
N LEU A 88 -3.71 -3.65 -6.74
CA LEU A 88 -5.09 -3.17 -6.71
C LEU A 88 -5.20 -1.78 -7.34
N LYS A 89 -6.33 -1.49 -7.94
CA LYS A 89 -6.73 -0.14 -8.37
C LYS A 89 -7.90 0.32 -7.51
N TRP A 90 -7.75 1.48 -6.90
CA TRP A 90 -8.82 2.22 -6.24
C TRP A 90 -9.57 3.08 -7.27
N HIS A 91 -10.85 2.82 -7.45
CA HIS A 91 -11.71 3.54 -8.38
C HIS A 91 -13.17 3.43 -7.93
N ASP A 92 -13.96 4.50 -8.05
CA ASP A 92 -15.38 4.53 -7.71
C ASP A 92 -15.71 3.87 -6.37
N ARG A 93 -14.89 4.20 -5.36
CA ARG A 93 -14.99 3.71 -3.98
C ARG A 93 -14.86 2.18 -3.82
N THR A 94 -14.24 1.51 -4.79
CA THR A 94 -14.04 0.05 -4.80
C THR A 94 -12.59 -0.30 -5.15
N PHE A 95 -12.09 -1.41 -4.58
CA PHE A 95 -10.82 -2.00 -4.99
C PHE A 95 -11.03 -3.01 -6.10
N HIS A 96 -10.27 -2.88 -7.18
CA HIS A 96 -10.23 -3.84 -8.28
C HIS A 96 -8.85 -4.51 -8.30
N LEU A 97 -8.81 -5.84 -8.26
CA LEU A 97 -7.57 -6.58 -8.51
C LEU A 97 -7.18 -6.41 -9.98
N VAL A 98 -5.99 -5.85 -10.22
CA VAL A 98 -5.45 -5.61 -11.56
C VAL A 98 -4.52 -6.74 -11.98
N SER A 99 -3.62 -7.14 -11.08
CA SER A 99 -2.63 -8.18 -11.32
C SER A 99 -2.14 -8.73 -9.98
N GLN A 100 -1.50 -9.89 -10.01
CA GLN A 100 -0.94 -10.51 -8.81
C GLN A 100 0.28 -11.37 -9.12
N PHE A 101 1.05 -11.64 -8.07
CA PHE A 101 2.11 -12.65 -8.09
C PHE A 101 1.95 -13.53 -6.86
N THR A 102 1.98 -14.85 -7.04
CA THR A 102 1.96 -15.80 -5.92
C THR A 102 3.36 -16.19 -5.53
N SER A 103 3.74 -15.85 -4.30
CA SER A 103 5.01 -16.31 -3.74
C SER A 103 4.93 -17.72 -3.17
N THR A 104 6.07 -18.41 -3.16
CA THR A 104 6.31 -19.64 -2.40
C THR A 104 6.93 -19.37 -1.03
N GLY A 105 7.29 -18.12 -0.72
CA GLY A 105 7.99 -17.73 0.49
C GLY A 105 7.38 -16.51 1.18
N SER A 106 7.92 -16.15 2.33
CA SER A 106 7.41 -15.07 3.17
C SER A 106 7.69 -13.70 2.56
N THR A 107 6.64 -12.90 2.35
CA THR A 107 6.73 -11.50 1.88
C THR A 107 6.99 -10.53 3.03
N TYR A 108 7.97 -9.63 2.88
CA TYR A 108 8.32 -8.66 3.92
C TYR A 108 8.00 -7.21 3.54
N ALA A 109 8.38 -6.79 2.34
CA ALA A 109 8.15 -5.43 1.88
C ALA A 109 7.84 -5.41 0.39
N CYS A 110 7.04 -4.44 -0.03
CA CYS A 110 6.80 -4.17 -1.44
C CYS A 110 6.83 -2.67 -1.71
N ASP A 111 7.27 -2.28 -2.89
CA ASP A 111 7.23 -0.88 -3.33
C ASP A 111 7.13 -0.77 -4.85
N PHE A 112 6.90 0.45 -5.34
CA PHE A 112 6.98 0.79 -6.75
C PHE A 112 8.36 1.35 -7.07
N ILE A 113 8.92 0.99 -8.22
CA ILE A 113 10.10 1.64 -8.77
C ILE A 113 9.85 2.06 -10.21
N MET A 114 10.56 3.10 -10.64
CA MET A 114 10.54 3.55 -12.01
C MET A 114 11.94 3.45 -12.59
N ASP A 115 12.06 2.90 -13.79
CA ASP A 115 13.34 2.81 -14.48
C ASP A 115 13.65 4.09 -15.28
N GLU A 116 14.83 4.12 -15.91
CA GLU A 116 15.31 5.21 -16.75
C GLU A 116 14.45 5.48 -18.01
N THR A 117 13.63 4.50 -18.41
CA THR A 117 12.68 4.62 -19.53
C THR A 117 11.31 5.13 -19.09
N ALA A 118 11.16 5.47 -17.80
CA ALA A 118 9.91 5.80 -17.14
C ALA A 118 8.90 4.64 -17.09
N ALA A 119 9.35 3.39 -17.26
CA ALA A 119 8.52 2.22 -17.04
C ALA A 119 8.38 1.94 -15.54
N LEU A 120 7.16 1.57 -15.15
CA LEU A 120 6.81 1.26 -13.77
C LEU A 120 7.02 -0.23 -13.49
N HIS A 121 7.74 -0.53 -12.42
CA HIS A 121 7.96 -1.90 -11.92
C HIS A 121 7.55 -2.01 -10.46
N PHE A 122 7.38 -3.25 -9.99
CA PHE A 122 6.98 -3.58 -8.63
C PHE A 122 8.09 -4.37 -7.96
N VAL A 123 8.53 -3.94 -6.78
CA VAL A 123 9.56 -4.62 -6.00
C VAL A 123 8.92 -5.45 -4.91
N LEU A 124 9.46 -6.63 -4.70
CA LEU A 124 9.11 -7.53 -3.60
C LEU A 124 10.38 -7.98 -2.89
N ALA A 125 10.44 -7.75 -1.58
CA ALA A 125 11.45 -8.31 -0.71
C ALA A 125 10.87 -9.46 0.11
N GLU A 126 11.57 -10.58 0.14
CA GLU A 126 11.10 -11.84 0.71
C GLU A 126 12.14 -12.51 1.61
N GLU A 127 11.76 -13.67 2.15
CA GLU A 127 12.66 -14.58 2.84
C GLU A 127 13.93 -14.91 2.03
N GLU A 128 14.97 -15.31 2.76
CA GLU A 128 16.28 -15.67 2.18
C GLU A 128 16.94 -14.53 1.40
N SER A 129 16.69 -13.28 1.79
CA SER A 129 17.29 -12.08 1.16
C SER A 129 16.98 -11.97 -0.34
N ARG A 130 15.82 -12.49 -0.75
CA ARG A 130 15.38 -12.45 -2.14
C ARG A 130 14.69 -11.14 -2.45
N LEU A 131 15.18 -10.44 -3.47
CA LEU A 131 14.53 -9.26 -4.03
C LEU A 131 14.12 -9.56 -5.46
N ARG A 132 12.83 -9.40 -5.76
CA ARG A 132 12.27 -9.59 -7.10
C ARG A 132 11.71 -8.27 -7.61
N ILE A 133 11.91 -8.02 -8.90
CA ILE A 133 11.35 -6.89 -9.63
C ILE A 133 10.35 -7.48 -10.60
N PHE A 134 9.18 -6.87 -10.72
CA PHE A 134 8.14 -7.34 -11.62
C PHE A 134 7.68 -6.25 -12.57
N GLY A 135 7.35 -6.65 -13.80
CA GLY A 135 6.66 -5.83 -14.79
C GLY A 135 5.17 -6.19 -14.90
N PHE A 136 4.43 -5.33 -15.61
CA PHE A 136 3.04 -5.57 -16.03
C PHE A 136 2.94 -5.47 -17.55
N SER A 137 2.36 -6.49 -18.18
CA SER A 137 2.05 -6.50 -19.61
C SER A 137 0.72 -7.20 -19.85
N ARG A 138 -0.09 -6.70 -20.78
CA ARG A 138 -1.29 -7.40 -21.30
C ARG A 138 -1.01 -8.19 -22.57
N GLN A 139 0.11 -7.90 -23.22
CA GLN A 139 0.46 -8.45 -24.53
C GLN A 139 1.29 -9.73 -24.40
N ASP A 140 1.95 -9.90 -23.26
CA ASP A 140 2.74 -11.09 -22.99
C ASP A 140 1.84 -12.30 -22.69
N SER A 141 2.11 -13.42 -23.35
CA SER A 141 1.34 -14.65 -23.18
C SER A 141 1.41 -15.23 -21.77
N GLU A 142 2.52 -15.01 -21.05
CA GLU A 142 2.70 -15.51 -19.69
C GLU A 142 1.92 -14.69 -18.65
N SER A 143 1.52 -13.47 -19.01
CA SER A 143 0.78 -12.57 -18.12
C SER A 143 -0.69 -12.95 -17.91
N GLY A 144 -1.26 -13.77 -18.80
CA GLY A 144 -2.70 -14.05 -18.81
C GLY A 144 -3.55 -12.79 -18.99
N ASP A 145 -3.27 -11.97 -20.02
CA ASP A 145 -3.89 -10.63 -20.24
C ASP A 145 -3.68 -9.68 -19.05
N GLY A 146 -2.47 -9.72 -18.46
CA GLY A 146 -2.08 -8.89 -17.33
C GLY A 146 -2.58 -9.36 -15.96
N ALA A 147 -3.27 -10.50 -15.89
CA ALA A 147 -3.72 -11.07 -14.61
C ALA A 147 -2.55 -11.43 -13.67
N PHE A 148 -1.38 -11.72 -14.23
CA PHE A 148 -0.18 -12.10 -13.51
C PHE A 148 0.97 -11.12 -13.78
N LEU A 149 1.66 -10.73 -12.71
CA LEU A 149 2.89 -9.95 -12.78
C LEU A 149 4.02 -10.83 -13.30
N LEU A 150 4.90 -10.25 -14.11
CA LEU A 150 6.03 -10.94 -14.75
C LEU A 150 7.33 -10.60 -14.04
N PRO A 151 8.20 -11.58 -13.71
CA PRO A 151 9.51 -11.33 -13.09
C PRO A 151 10.53 -10.71 -14.05
#